data_AF-A0A3R6P4F9-F1
#
_entry.id   AF-A0A3R6P4F9-F1
#
_cell.length_a   1.000
_cell.length_b   1.000
_cell.length_c   1.000
_cell.angle_alpha   90.00
_cell.angle_beta   90.00
_cell.angle_gamma   90.00
#
_symmetry.space_group_name_H-M   'P 1'
#
loop_
_entity.id
_entity.type
_entity.pdbx_description
1 polymer ?
#
loop_
_entity_poly.entity_id
_entity_poly.type
_entity_poly.pdbx_seq_one_letter_code
_entity_poly.pdbx_strand_id
1 'polypeptide(L)'
;MILFSTVLRLNKNFTQDDFIKTVIEWNQNSPHPENVISGIAWNGERSARYGTDKLWLALEEYRNENIIAVRYEKVEANGTIWDSDYIMNFNTMKMAIQLDRSYTEDALIMDPAFSTPYFIRLLIEKGYLRADGDLQITEKPVLVTETEVPNLADVINGQAKHDLPIVYVSKNAEGTTMVNTWDMAYRLKGVAHVLAAENSQIDTLLSAACADQNEKNGSVGIYYPNTAAKNRTFPYHVYEDGGKMLADRMVRNVIDYCNAQLADPLYTWQGVNNALLLDRLKARTLEFQTAELETRRMREENYELLDSVDKDLVRLRKQVEELTRTNEALKYENQGLRSKLNRTDAAPILYLGEETELFPDEIKAILLDALEAELPKYEEKTRRHTVIEDVIRENDCKKTAGEKAEKLKNLLKGYKSLSGSLKRELQNMGFEITDDGKHSKLTYYGDSRYMATLAKTPSDGRSGSNIAAEMIRTMF
;
A
#
# COMPACT_ATOMS: atom_id res chain seq x y z
N MET A 1 -1.80 8.70 -46.93
CA MET A 1 -3.06 8.53 -47.69
C MET A 1 -3.50 7.09 -47.51
N ILE A 2 -4.74 6.89 -47.08
CA ILE A 2 -5.34 5.55 -47.00
C ILE A 2 -5.61 5.06 -48.42
N LEU A 3 -5.07 3.89 -48.75
CA LEU A 3 -5.27 3.25 -50.06
C LEU A 3 -6.37 2.20 -49.98
N PHE A 4 -6.42 1.47 -48.87
CA PHE A 4 -7.40 0.40 -48.65
C PHE A 4 -7.71 0.30 -47.17
N SER A 5 -8.99 0.17 -46.83
CA SER A 5 -9.46 -0.05 -45.47
C SER A 5 -10.67 -0.98 -45.48
N THR A 6 -10.68 -1.96 -44.59
CA THR A 6 -11.82 -2.85 -44.37
C THR A 6 -11.87 -3.36 -42.94
N VAL A 7 -13.07 -3.70 -42.47
CA VAL A 7 -13.29 -4.39 -41.21
C VAL A 7 -14.01 -5.71 -41.49
N LEU A 8 -13.35 -6.81 -41.17
CA LEU A 8 -13.84 -8.17 -41.41
C LEU A 8 -14.20 -8.86 -40.09
N ARG A 9 -15.17 -9.77 -40.14
CA ARG A 9 -15.53 -10.63 -39.01
C ARG A 9 -14.81 -11.97 -39.10
N LEU A 10 -14.33 -12.44 -37.96
CA LEU A 10 -13.56 -13.67 -37.86
C LEU A 10 -14.38 -14.75 -37.12
N ASN A 11 -14.06 -16.01 -37.38
CA ASN A 11 -14.64 -17.15 -36.70
C ASN A 11 -14.13 -17.21 -35.25
N LYS A 12 -14.99 -17.60 -34.30
CA LYS A 12 -14.69 -17.60 -32.85
C LYS A 12 -13.51 -18.48 -32.43
N ASN A 13 -13.10 -19.42 -33.27
CA ASN A 13 -11.96 -20.30 -33.04
C ASN A 13 -10.61 -19.66 -33.43
N PHE A 14 -10.61 -18.49 -34.07
CA PHE A 14 -9.39 -17.79 -34.44
C PHE A 14 -8.75 -17.12 -33.22
N THR A 15 -7.63 -17.68 -32.76
CA THR A 15 -6.96 -17.26 -31.52
C THR A 15 -5.94 -16.15 -31.73
N GLN A 16 -5.45 -15.56 -30.63
CA GLN A 16 -4.34 -14.61 -30.64
C GLN A 16 -3.07 -15.21 -31.29
N ASP A 17 -2.79 -16.49 -31.04
CA ASP A 17 -1.67 -17.19 -31.67
C ASP A 17 -1.87 -17.37 -33.17
N ASP A 18 -3.07 -17.76 -33.59
CA ASP A 18 -3.39 -17.94 -35.01
C ASP A 18 -3.24 -16.63 -35.76
N PHE A 19 -3.65 -15.52 -35.15
CA PHE A 19 -3.46 -14.19 -35.70
C PHE A 19 -1.99 -13.85 -35.92
N ILE A 20 -1.17 -13.90 -34.85
CA ILE A 20 0.26 -13.55 -34.97
C ILE A 20 0.97 -14.49 -35.94
N LYS A 21 0.72 -15.80 -35.87
CA LYS A 21 1.29 -16.78 -36.81
C LYS A 21 0.91 -16.47 -38.25
N THR A 22 -0.35 -16.09 -38.51
CA THR A 22 -0.81 -15.76 -39.86
C THR A 22 -0.14 -14.49 -40.38
N VAL A 23 0.09 -13.49 -39.53
CA VAL A 23 0.81 -12.26 -39.91
C VAL A 23 2.29 -12.54 -40.19
N ILE A 24 2.94 -13.36 -39.37
CA ILE A 24 4.33 -13.77 -39.61
C ILE A 24 4.41 -14.58 -40.91
N GLU A 25 3.52 -15.53 -41.13
CA GLU A 25 3.46 -16.33 -42.36
C GLU A 25 3.24 -15.46 -43.59
N TRP A 26 2.35 -14.46 -43.51
CA TRP A 26 2.15 -13.47 -44.56
C TRP A 26 3.44 -12.75 -44.94
N ASN A 27 4.24 -12.33 -43.94
CA ASN A 27 5.51 -11.67 -44.20
C ASN A 27 6.56 -12.64 -44.78
N GLN A 28 6.68 -13.84 -44.20
CA GLN A 28 7.72 -14.80 -44.55
C GLN A 28 7.48 -15.49 -45.91
N ASN A 29 6.23 -15.65 -46.32
CA ASN A 29 5.85 -16.24 -47.61
C ASN A 29 5.59 -15.18 -48.69
N SER A 30 6.01 -13.93 -48.48
CA SER A 30 5.90 -12.90 -49.51
C SER A 30 6.67 -13.33 -50.78
N PRO A 31 6.05 -13.24 -51.98
CA PRO A 31 6.74 -13.53 -53.24
C PRO A 31 7.81 -12.49 -53.59
N HIS A 32 7.83 -11.38 -52.87
CA HIS A 32 8.78 -10.26 -52.99
C HIS A 32 9.81 -10.34 -51.85
N PRO A 33 11.05 -10.80 -52.11
CA PRO A 33 12.08 -10.95 -51.09
C PRO A 33 12.40 -9.66 -50.33
N GLU A 34 12.28 -8.51 -51.00
CA GLU A 34 12.49 -7.17 -50.43
C GLU A 34 11.44 -6.76 -49.38
N ASN A 35 10.35 -7.53 -49.26
CA ASN A 35 9.31 -7.33 -48.24
C ASN A 35 9.48 -8.29 -47.05
N VAL A 36 10.38 -9.26 -47.13
CA VAL A 36 10.58 -10.29 -46.10
C VAL A 36 11.51 -9.76 -45.02
N ILE A 37 11.06 -9.78 -43.77
CA ILE A 37 11.91 -9.44 -42.61
C ILE A 37 12.69 -10.68 -42.21
N SER A 38 14.03 -10.59 -42.23
CA SER A 38 14.89 -11.70 -41.87
C SER A 38 14.93 -11.92 -40.35
N GLY A 39 15.00 -13.19 -39.93
CA GLY A 39 15.28 -13.57 -38.55
C GLY A 39 14.11 -13.39 -37.57
N ILE A 40 12.85 -13.40 -38.02
CA ILE A 40 11.71 -13.44 -37.10
C ILE A 40 11.72 -14.77 -36.33
N ALA A 41 12.07 -14.72 -35.05
CA ALA A 41 11.95 -15.81 -34.10
C ALA A 41 10.90 -15.45 -33.06
N TRP A 42 9.65 -15.86 -33.31
CA TRP A 42 8.52 -15.61 -32.41
C TRP A 42 8.32 -16.79 -31.46
N ASN A 43 8.34 -16.52 -30.15
CA ASN A 43 8.24 -17.49 -29.05
C ASN A 43 7.01 -17.21 -28.16
N GLY A 44 5.93 -16.67 -28.73
CA GLY A 44 4.71 -16.35 -27.99
C GLY A 44 4.65 -14.92 -27.48
N GLU A 45 5.60 -14.05 -27.83
CA GLU A 45 5.54 -12.64 -27.46
C GLU A 45 4.31 -11.96 -28.07
N ARG A 46 3.63 -11.13 -27.27
CA ARG A 46 2.45 -10.36 -27.71
C ARG A 46 2.76 -8.91 -28.03
N SER A 47 3.94 -8.44 -27.64
CA SER A 47 4.47 -7.14 -28.02
C SER A 47 5.94 -7.27 -28.34
N ALA A 48 6.31 -6.96 -29.58
CA ALA A 48 7.66 -7.15 -30.12
C ALA A 48 7.83 -6.32 -31.38
N ARG A 49 9.07 -5.98 -31.74
CA ARG A 49 9.41 -5.35 -33.02
C ARG A 49 10.54 -6.14 -33.69
N TYR A 50 10.33 -6.47 -34.96
CA TYR A 50 11.28 -7.20 -35.80
C TYR A 50 11.70 -6.34 -36.99
N GLY A 51 12.92 -6.53 -37.48
CA GLY A 51 13.43 -5.88 -38.69
C GLY A 51 14.40 -4.71 -38.43
N THR A 52 14.41 -3.75 -39.34
CA THR A 52 15.34 -2.62 -39.42
C THR A 52 14.57 -1.29 -39.47
N ASP A 53 15.26 -0.16 -39.40
CA ASP A 53 14.62 1.17 -39.44
C ASP A 53 13.80 1.43 -40.72
N LYS A 54 14.14 0.79 -41.84
CA LYS A 54 13.45 0.98 -43.14
C LYS A 54 12.47 -0.15 -43.50
N LEU A 55 12.47 -1.24 -42.74
CA LEU A 55 11.63 -2.40 -42.99
C LEU A 55 11.42 -3.13 -41.68
N TRP A 56 10.23 -3.00 -41.09
CA TRP A 56 9.96 -3.57 -39.79
C TRP A 56 8.51 -4.03 -39.63
N LEU A 57 8.30 -4.89 -38.63
CA LEU A 57 7.00 -5.38 -38.20
C LEU A 57 6.93 -5.28 -36.68
N ALA A 58 5.92 -4.60 -36.16
CA ALA A 58 5.69 -4.46 -34.72
C ALA A 58 4.34 -5.02 -34.32
N LEU A 59 4.33 -5.75 -33.20
CA LEU A 59 3.18 -6.28 -32.51
C LEU A 59 2.98 -5.44 -31.24
N GLU A 60 1.75 -5.02 -30.96
CA GLU A 60 1.38 -4.33 -29.73
C GLU A 60 0.11 -4.96 -29.14
N GLU A 61 0.17 -5.36 -27.87
CA GLU A 61 -0.96 -5.98 -27.16
C GLU A 61 -1.63 -4.94 -26.27
N TYR A 62 -2.91 -4.70 -26.53
CA TYR A 62 -3.76 -3.93 -25.64
C TYR A 62 -4.72 -4.83 -24.87
N ARG A 63 -4.27 -5.23 -23.67
CA ARG A 63 -4.95 -6.21 -22.81
C ARG A 63 -6.33 -5.77 -22.33
N ASN A 64 -6.53 -4.47 -22.09
CA ASN A 64 -7.79 -3.95 -21.53
C ASN A 64 -8.99 -4.19 -22.45
N GLU A 65 -8.77 -4.16 -23.78
CA GLU A 65 -9.80 -4.40 -24.79
C GLU A 65 -9.58 -5.71 -25.56
N ASN A 66 -8.63 -6.54 -25.13
CA ASN A 66 -8.26 -7.80 -25.78
C ASN A 66 -7.97 -7.60 -27.28
N ILE A 67 -7.09 -6.63 -27.57
CA ILE A 67 -6.69 -6.25 -28.92
C ILE A 67 -5.21 -6.59 -29.15
N ILE A 68 -4.89 -7.10 -30.34
CA ILE A 68 -3.52 -7.15 -30.84
C ILE A 68 -3.48 -6.33 -32.12
N ALA A 69 -2.64 -5.30 -32.12
CA ALA A 69 -2.36 -4.49 -33.29
C ALA A 69 -1.01 -4.88 -33.88
N VAL A 70 -0.96 -4.99 -35.20
CA VAL A 70 0.27 -5.25 -35.95
C VAL A 70 0.44 -4.19 -37.01
N ARG A 71 1.63 -3.61 -37.09
CA ARG A 71 2.04 -2.74 -38.20
C ARG A 71 3.26 -3.33 -38.89
N TYR A 72 3.19 -3.40 -40.20
CA TYR A 72 4.34 -3.60 -41.08
C TYR A 72 4.60 -2.30 -41.82
N GLU A 73 5.84 -1.79 -41.77
CA GLU A 73 6.25 -0.57 -42.46
C GLU A 73 7.46 -0.85 -43.36
N LYS A 74 7.41 -0.32 -44.58
CA LYS A 74 8.51 -0.36 -45.55
C LYS A 74 8.78 1.03 -46.12
N VAL A 75 10.01 1.48 -46.00
CA VAL A 75 10.52 2.73 -46.57
C VAL A 75 11.36 2.42 -47.80
N GLU A 76 10.91 2.87 -48.96
CA GLU A 76 11.58 2.68 -50.24
C GLU A 76 12.63 3.76 -50.51
N ALA A 77 13.57 3.48 -51.42
CA ALA A 77 14.65 4.40 -51.76
C ALA A 77 14.15 5.71 -52.41
N ASN A 78 12.96 5.70 -53.00
CA ASN A 78 12.30 6.87 -53.60
C ASN A 78 11.57 7.75 -52.56
N GLY A 79 11.66 7.44 -51.26
CA GLY A 79 10.96 8.17 -50.20
C GLY A 79 9.52 7.73 -49.94
N THR A 80 9.02 6.70 -50.63
CA THR A 80 7.69 6.15 -50.38
C THR A 80 7.68 5.29 -49.13
N ILE A 81 6.71 5.50 -48.25
CA ILE A 81 6.51 4.74 -47.02
C ILE A 81 5.19 3.97 -47.15
N TRP A 82 5.25 2.66 -47.02
CA TRP A 82 4.10 1.76 -47.04
C TRP A 82 3.84 1.23 -45.64
N ASP A 83 2.62 1.47 -45.13
CA ASP A 83 2.15 0.98 -43.84
C ASP A 83 1.03 -0.03 -44.08
N SER A 84 1.17 -1.25 -43.55
CA SER A 84 0.12 -2.27 -43.51
C SER A 84 -0.24 -2.56 -42.07
N ASP A 85 -1.45 -2.20 -41.69
CA ASP A 85 -1.97 -2.36 -40.35
C ASP A 85 -3.00 -3.50 -40.29
N TYR A 86 -2.85 -4.36 -39.29
CA TYR A 86 -3.77 -5.43 -38.95
C TYR A 86 -4.14 -5.30 -37.47
N ILE A 87 -5.37 -4.89 -37.17
CA ILE A 87 -5.84 -4.70 -35.80
C ILE A 87 -6.94 -5.70 -35.51
N MET A 88 -6.68 -6.64 -34.61
CA MET A 88 -7.63 -7.69 -34.24
C MET A 88 -8.20 -7.43 -32.85
N ASN A 89 -9.52 -7.31 -32.75
CA ASN A 89 -10.26 -7.28 -31.48
C ASN A 89 -10.91 -8.65 -31.23
N PHE A 90 -10.42 -9.36 -30.22
CA PHE A 90 -10.86 -10.72 -29.90
C PHE A 90 -12.15 -10.75 -29.06
N ASN A 91 -12.56 -9.63 -28.46
CA ASN A 91 -13.86 -9.54 -27.78
C ASN A 91 -15.01 -9.51 -28.78
N THR A 92 -14.87 -8.75 -29.87
CA THR A 92 -15.90 -8.61 -30.92
C THR A 92 -15.71 -9.56 -32.10
N MET A 93 -14.55 -10.22 -32.18
CA MET A 93 -14.09 -11.01 -33.33
C MET A 93 -14.15 -10.21 -34.63
N LYS A 94 -13.67 -8.97 -34.58
CA LYS A 94 -13.52 -8.07 -35.73
C LYS A 94 -12.06 -7.72 -35.94
N MET A 95 -11.66 -7.67 -37.21
CA MET A 95 -10.32 -7.27 -37.62
C MET A 95 -10.40 -6.11 -38.59
N ALA A 96 -9.67 -5.04 -38.30
CA ALA A 96 -9.41 -4.00 -39.29
C ALA A 96 -8.12 -4.30 -40.05
N ILE A 97 -8.17 -4.09 -41.36
CA ILE A 97 -7.05 -4.23 -42.27
C ILE A 97 -6.95 -2.92 -43.03
N GLN A 98 -5.81 -2.23 -42.90
CA GLN A 98 -5.59 -0.94 -43.53
C GLN A 98 -4.24 -0.93 -44.24
N LEU A 99 -4.22 -0.38 -45.46
CA LEU A 99 -3.02 -0.12 -46.23
C LEU A 99 -2.92 1.37 -46.47
N ASP A 100 -1.88 1.97 -45.94
CA ASP A 100 -1.59 3.38 -46.05
C ASP A 100 -0.28 3.59 -46.81
N ARG A 101 -0.22 4.74 -47.47
CA ARG A 101 1.02 5.22 -48.08
C ARG A 101 1.28 6.66 -47.74
N SER A 102 2.47 6.94 -47.25
CA SER A 102 2.99 8.28 -47.02
C SER A 102 4.30 8.49 -47.77
N TYR A 103 4.81 9.71 -47.76
CA TYR A 103 5.99 10.09 -48.54
C TYR A 103 6.90 10.97 -47.67
N THR A 104 8.21 10.80 -47.80
CA THR A 104 9.19 11.74 -47.27
C THR A 104 9.24 13.01 -48.11
N GLU A 105 9.86 14.07 -47.59
CA GLU A 105 9.99 15.36 -48.30
C GLU A 105 10.72 15.22 -49.66
N ASP A 106 11.65 14.28 -49.75
CA ASP A 106 12.46 14.04 -50.96
C ASP A 106 11.76 13.16 -52.02
N ALA A 107 10.51 12.75 -51.80
CA ALA A 107 9.82 11.84 -52.71
C ALA A 107 9.49 12.52 -54.06
N LEU A 108 10.01 11.93 -55.14
CA LEU A 108 9.94 12.53 -56.48
C LEU A 108 8.66 12.19 -57.27
N ILE A 109 7.98 11.09 -56.94
CA ILE A 109 6.86 10.56 -57.72
C ILE A 109 5.77 10.03 -56.78
N MET A 110 4.52 10.41 -57.05
CA MET A 110 3.33 9.84 -56.42
C MET A 110 2.66 8.87 -57.40
N ASP A 111 2.76 7.56 -57.17
CA ASP A 111 2.08 6.54 -57.98
C ASP A 111 0.76 6.14 -57.32
N PRO A 112 -0.43 6.27 -57.92
CA PRO A 112 -1.69 5.85 -57.30
C PRO A 112 -1.90 4.33 -57.21
N ALA A 113 -1.08 3.51 -57.87
CA ALA A 113 -1.30 2.07 -57.95
C ALA A 113 -1.10 1.35 -56.60
N PHE A 114 -1.94 0.35 -56.33
CA PHE A 114 -1.81 -0.61 -55.24
C PHE A 114 -2.59 -1.89 -55.56
N SER A 115 -2.34 -2.94 -54.77
CA SER A 115 -3.08 -4.21 -54.84
C SER A 115 -3.76 -4.48 -53.49
N THR A 116 -4.91 -5.16 -53.52
CA THR A 116 -5.56 -5.55 -52.27
C THR A 116 -4.67 -6.50 -51.45
N PRO A 117 -4.59 -6.32 -50.12
CA PRO A 117 -3.64 -7.06 -49.29
C PRO A 117 -3.76 -8.58 -49.45
N TYR A 118 -2.64 -9.25 -49.75
CA TYR A 118 -2.56 -10.70 -49.84
C TYR A 118 -2.96 -11.39 -48.51
N PHE A 119 -2.81 -10.69 -47.39
CA PHE A 119 -3.24 -11.14 -46.07
C PHE A 119 -4.71 -11.61 -46.03
N ILE A 120 -5.62 -10.92 -46.74
CA ILE A 120 -7.04 -11.30 -46.80
C ILE A 120 -7.21 -12.67 -47.48
N ARG A 121 -6.42 -12.95 -48.51
CA ARG A 121 -6.44 -14.25 -49.19
C ARG A 121 -6.01 -15.37 -48.25
N LEU A 122 -4.98 -15.15 -47.43
CA LEU A 122 -4.58 -16.12 -46.40
C LEU A 122 -5.70 -16.40 -45.38
N LEU A 123 -6.45 -15.38 -44.97
CA LEU A 123 -7.61 -15.54 -44.07
C LEU A 123 -8.73 -16.37 -44.73
N ILE A 124 -8.98 -16.16 -46.04
CA ILE A 124 -9.95 -16.94 -46.83
C ILE A 124 -9.49 -18.40 -46.94
N GLU A 125 -8.27 -18.65 -47.40
CA GLU A 125 -7.72 -19.98 -47.65
C GLU A 125 -7.68 -20.85 -46.37
N LYS A 126 -7.46 -20.22 -45.21
CA LYS A 126 -7.47 -20.89 -43.90
C LYS A 126 -8.85 -20.99 -43.26
N GLY A 127 -9.89 -20.43 -43.88
CA GLY A 127 -11.26 -20.48 -43.36
C GLY A 127 -11.44 -19.71 -42.04
N TYR A 128 -10.68 -18.64 -41.83
CA TYR A 128 -10.78 -17.83 -40.61
C TYR A 128 -11.87 -16.76 -40.67
N LEU A 129 -12.28 -16.35 -41.87
CA LEU A 129 -13.34 -15.37 -42.06
C LEU A 129 -14.71 -15.97 -41.76
N ARG A 130 -15.54 -15.17 -41.09
CA ARG A 130 -16.97 -15.43 -40.93
C ARG A 130 -17.72 -14.86 -42.13
N ALA A 131 -18.79 -15.53 -42.54
CA ALA A 131 -19.72 -15.02 -43.55
C ALA A 131 -20.28 -13.64 -43.16
N ASP A 132 -20.50 -12.81 -44.19
CA ASP A 132 -21.19 -11.54 -44.10
C ASP A 132 -22.67 -11.76 -44.42
N GLY A 133 -23.49 -11.91 -43.37
CA GLY A 133 -24.86 -12.38 -43.52
C GLY A 133 -24.89 -13.80 -44.10
N ASP A 134 -25.49 -13.93 -45.28
CA ASP A 134 -25.59 -15.15 -46.07
C ASP A 134 -24.45 -15.32 -47.09
N LEU A 135 -23.62 -14.29 -47.31
CA LEU A 135 -22.56 -14.30 -48.29
C LEU A 135 -21.21 -14.66 -47.69
N GLN A 136 -20.54 -15.66 -48.27
CA GLN A 136 -19.16 -15.99 -47.92
C GLN A 136 -18.21 -14.97 -48.53
N ILE A 137 -17.23 -14.52 -47.75
CA ILE A 137 -16.16 -13.66 -48.27
C ILE A 137 -15.21 -14.54 -49.08
N THR A 138 -15.13 -14.31 -50.39
CA THR A 138 -14.29 -15.10 -51.28
C THR A 138 -13.53 -14.22 -52.27
N GLU A 139 -12.53 -14.78 -52.93
CA GLU A 139 -11.80 -14.14 -54.05
C GLU A 139 -12.41 -14.48 -55.43
N LYS A 140 -13.57 -15.15 -55.45
CA LYS A 140 -14.23 -15.64 -56.65
C LYS A 140 -15.63 -15.03 -56.75
N PRO A 141 -16.17 -14.82 -57.96
CA PRO A 141 -17.53 -14.32 -58.08
C PRO A 141 -18.52 -15.38 -57.57
N VAL A 142 -19.53 -14.95 -56.83
CA VAL A 142 -20.67 -15.78 -56.45
C VAL A 142 -21.63 -15.83 -57.63
N LEU A 143 -21.86 -17.03 -58.14
CA LEU A 143 -22.80 -17.23 -59.24
C LEU A 143 -24.23 -17.16 -58.68
N VAL A 144 -25.04 -16.25 -59.21
CA VAL A 144 -26.46 -16.08 -58.84
C VAL A 144 -27.30 -16.97 -59.73
N THR A 145 -27.87 -18.01 -59.13
CA THR A 145 -28.85 -18.89 -59.77
C THR A 145 -30.25 -18.58 -59.22
N GLU A 146 -31.27 -19.34 -59.62
CA GLU A 146 -32.64 -19.16 -59.13
C GLU A 146 -32.74 -19.23 -57.59
N THR A 147 -31.84 -19.97 -56.92
CA THR A 147 -31.86 -20.13 -55.46
C THR A 147 -31.39 -18.88 -54.71
N GLU A 148 -30.51 -18.08 -55.30
CA GLU A 148 -29.96 -16.86 -54.67
C GLU A 148 -30.77 -15.59 -55.04
N VAL A 149 -31.72 -15.68 -55.98
CA VAL A 149 -32.57 -14.55 -56.40
C VAL A 149 -33.27 -13.86 -55.23
N PRO A 150 -33.90 -14.56 -54.27
CA PRO A 150 -34.56 -13.91 -53.13
C PRO A 150 -33.57 -13.06 -52.31
N ASN A 151 -32.39 -13.59 -52.03
CA ASN A 151 -31.38 -12.89 -51.22
C ASN A 151 -30.85 -11.64 -51.93
N LEU A 152 -30.60 -11.73 -53.23
CA LEU A 152 -30.20 -10.57 -54.03
C LEU A 152 -31.34 -9.55 -54.15
N ALA A 153 -32.60 -9.99 -54.24
CA ALA A 153 -33.74 -9.08 -54.24
C ALA A 153 -33.84 -8.28 -52.93
N ASP A 154 -33.59 -8.92 -51.79
CA ASP A 154 -33.54 -8.24 -50.49
C ASP A 154 -32.43 -7.17 -50.44
N VAL A 155 -31.28 -7.41 -51.07
CA VAL A 155 -30.20 -6.43 -51.21
C VAL A 155 -30.65 -5.23 -52.05
N ILE A 156 -31.24 -5.49 -53.21
CA ILE A 156 -31.67 -4.44 -54.16
C ILE A 156 -32.76 -3.56 -53.52
N ASN A 157 -33.68 -4.18 -52.78
CA ASN A 157 -34.77 -3.50 -52.08
C ASN A 157 -34.32 -2.84 -50.74
N GLY A 158 -33.05 -2.97 -50.35
CA GLY A 158 -32.53 -2.40 -49.10
C GLY A 158 -33.04 -3.07 -47.82
N GLN A 159 -33.47 -4.32 -47.91
CA GLN A 159 -33.99 -5.13 -46.80
C GLN A 159 -32.91 -6.01 -46.17
N ALA A 160 -31.90 -6.42 -46.94
CA ALA A 160 -30.79 -7.20 -46.45
C ALA A 160 -29.77 -6.34 -45.66
N LYS A 161 -29.11 -6.97 -44.68
CA LYS A 161 -28.05 -6.33 -43.87
C LYS A 161 -26.73 -7.05 -44.10
N HIS A 162 -25.90 -6.46 -44.95
CA HIS A 162 -24.51 -6.85 -45.18
C HIS A 162 -23.58 -5.76 -44.68
N ASP A 163 -22.42 -6.14 -44.14
CA ASP A 163 -21.39 -5.18 -43.71
C ASP A 163 -20.55 -4.69 -44.90
N LEU A 164 -20.44 -5.49 -45.99
CA LEU A 164 -19.67 -5.15 -47.20
C LEU A 164 -20.58 -4.76 -48.38
N PRO A 165 -20.16 -3.82 -49.23
CA PRO A 165 -20.78 -3.56 -50.53
C PRO A 165 -20.94 -4.80 -51.40
N ILE A 166 -21.95 -4.78 -52.27
CA ILE A 166 -22.26 -5.84 -53.22
C ILE A 166 -22.17 -5.27 -54.63
N VAL A 167 -21.36 -5.89 -55.48
CA VAL A 167 -21.26 -5.60 -56.92
C VAL A 167 -21.99 -6.71 -57.67
N TYR A 168 -23.14 -6.39 -58.26
CA TYR A 168 -23.91 -7.33 -59.06
C TYR A 168 -23.68 -7.09 -60.56
N VAL A 169 -23.36 -8.16 -61.30
CA VAL A 169 -23.09 -8.14 -62.74
C VAL A 169 -24.14 -8.99 -63.45
N SER A 170 -25.07 -8.34 -64.14
CA SER A 170 -26.03 -9.02 -65.01
C SER A 170 -25.38 -9.50 -66.31
N LYS A 171 -26.03 -10.41 -67.02
CA LYS A 171 -25.62 -10.89 -68.34
C LYS A 171 -26.49 -10.28 -69.42
N ASN A 172 -25.92 -9.98 -70.59
CA ASN A 172 -26.71 -9.55 -71.74
C ASN A 172 -27.40 -10.74 -72.42
N ALA A 173 -28.15 -10.49 -73.50
CA ALA A 173 -28.85 -11.51 -74.28
C ALA A 173 -27.91 -12.61 -74.86
N GLU A 174 -26.63 -12.31 -75.05
CA GLU A 174 -25.61 -13.24 -75.53
C GLU A 174 -24.93 -14.04 -74.39
N GLY A 175 -25.33 -13.80 -73.14
CA GLY A 175 -24.74 -14.43 -71.96
C GLY A 175 -23.36 -13.88 -71.58
N THR A 176 -22.94 -12.75 -72.15
CA THR A 176 -21.66 -12.09 -71.86
C THR A 176 -21.83 -10.99 -70.82
N THR A 177 -20.72 -10.66 -70.13
CA THR A 177 -20.65 -9.61 -69.10
C THR A 177 -19.82 -8.43 -69.59
N MET A 178 -20.15 -7.23 -69.12
CA MET A 178 -19.41 -6.00 -69.47
C MET A 178 -18.01 -5.92 -68.84
N VAL A 179 -17.79 -6.68 -67.77
CA VAL A 179 -16.53 -6.72 -67.01
C VAL A 179 -16.17 -8.17 -66.69
N ASN A 180 -14.88 -8.42 -66.47
CA ASN A 180 -14.39 -9.72 -66.00
C ASN A 180 -14.70 -9.87 -64.50
N THR A 181 -15.67 -10.72 -64.17
CA THR A 181 -16.15 -10.93 -62.80
C THR A 181 -15.10 -11.60 -61.90
N TRP A 182 -14.20 -12.42 -62.47
CA TRP A 182 -13.10 -13.03 -61.73
C TRP A 182 -12.04 -12.02 -61.33
N ASP A 183 -11.65 -11.13 -62.25
CA ASP A 183 -10.71 -10.03 -61.94
C ASP A 183 -11.30 -9.10 -60.88
N MET A 184 -12.57 -8.72 -61.02
CA MET A 184 -13.24 -7.88 -60.02
C MET A 184 -13.29 -8.55 -58.65
N ALA A 185 -13.68 -9.82 -58.56
CA ALA A 185 -13.75 -10.53 -57.27
C ALA A 185 -12.37 -10.60 -56.61
N TYR A 186 -11.32 -10.87 -57.38
CA TYR A 186 -9.95 -10.89 -56.88
C TYR A 186 -9.48 -9.52 -56.36
N ARG A 187 -9.86 -8.44 -57.05
CA ARG A 187 -9.51 -7.06 -56.70
C ARG A 187 -10.36 -6.47 -55.58
N LEU A 188 -11.57 -6.99 -55.35
CA LEU A 188 -12.50 -6.53 -54.31
C LEU A 188 -12.58 -7.46 -53.10
N LYS A 189 -11.78 -8.53 -53.06
CA LYS A 189 -11.76 -9.48 -51.94
C LYS A 189 -11.62 -8.74 -50.59
N GLY A 190 -12.56 -9.00 -49.69
CA GLY A 190 -12.63 -8.40 -48.37
C GLY A 190 -13.10 -6.94 -48.30
N VAL A 191 -13.43 -6.27 -49.41
CA VAL A 191 -14.11 -4.96 -49.41
C VAL A 191 -15.45 -4.95 -50.12
N ALA A 192 -15.75 -5.94 -50.95
CA ALA A 192 -17.08 -6.15 -51.51
C ALA A 192 -17.28 -7.60 -51.93
N HIS A 193 -18.54 -8.02 -52.00
CA HIS A 193 -18.94 -9.25 -52.66
C HIS A 193 -19.19 -8.98 -54.14
N VAL A 194 -18.76 -9.89 -55.02
CA VAL A 194 -19.03 -9.82 -56.46
C VAL A 194 -19.99 -10.94 -56.82
N LEU A 195 -21.20 -10.58 -57.24
CA LEU A 195 -22.26 -11.48 -57.64
C LEU A 195 -22.41 -11.40 -59.16
N ALA A 196 -22.48 -12.54 -59.84
CA ALA A 196 -22.61 -12.61 -61.28
C ALA A 196 -23.82 -13.47 -61.66
N ALA A 197 -24.68 -12.97 -62.54
CA ALA A 197 -25.81 -13.75 -63.04
C ALA A 197 -25.32 -15.01 -63.76
N GLU A 198 -25.95 -16.17 -63.47
CA GLU A 198 -25.66 -17.41 -64.18
C GLU A 198 -26.00 -17.30 -65.68
N ASN A 199 -27.17 -16.73 -65.98
CA ASN A 199 -27.70 -16.58 -67.32
C ASN A 199 -28.63 -15.34 -67.39
N SER A 200 -29.12 -15.01 -68.59
CA SER A 200 -30.00 -13.85 -68.81
C SER A 200 -31.44 -14.02 -68.26
N GLN A 201 -31.86 -15.23 -67.86
CA GLN A 201 -33.18 -15.46 -67.27
C GLN A 201 -33.28 -14.91 -65.84
N ILE A 202 -32.13 -14.79 -65.14
CA ILE A 202 -32.03 -14.18 -63.81
C ILE A 202 -32.60 -12.74 -63.80
N ASP A 203 -32.42 -11.99 -64.89
CA ASP A 203 -32.98 -10.64 -65.02
C ASP A 203 -34.51 -10.64 -64.89
N THR A 204 -35.18 -11.63 -65.48
CA THR A 204 -36.65 -11.74 -65.43
C THR A 204 -37.14 -12.05 -64.03
N LEU A 205 -36.44 -12.96 -63.33
CA LEU A 205 -36.76 -13.34 -61.96
C LEU A 205 -36.53 -12.17 -60.98
N LEU A 206 -35.41 -11.47 -61.11
CA LEU A 206 -35.11 -10.29 -60.28
C LEU A 206 -36.06 -9.12 -60.58
N SER A 207 -36.42 -8.87 -61.84
CA SER A 207 -37.36 -7.81 -62.18
C SER A 207 -38.74 -8.02 -61.54
N ALA A 208 -39.21 -9.27 -61.48
CA ALA A 208 -40.43 -9.61 -60.76
C ALA A 208 -40.31 -9.39 -59.24
N ALA A 209 -39.15 -9.68 -58.65
CA ALA A 209 -38.92 -9.55 -57.21
C ALA A 209 -38.61 -8.10 -56.75
N CYS A 210 -38.03 -7.27 -57.63
CA CYS A 210 -37.51 -5.94 -57.30
C CYS A 210 -38.28 -4.79 -57.97
N ALA A 211 -39.48 -5.05 -58.50
CA ALA A 211 -40.29 -4.06 -59.23
C ALA A 211 -39.46 -3.31 -60.29
N ASP A 212 -38.73 -4.07 -61.12
CA ASP A 212 -37.87 -3.57 -62.21
C ASP A 212 -36.67 -2.69 -61.82
N GLN A 213 -36.31 -2.60 -60.54
CA GLN A 213 -35.18 -1.79 -60.05
C GLN A 213 -33.82 -2.49 -60.14
N ASN A 214 -33.76 -3.75 -60.56
CA ASN A 214 -32.53 -4.50 -60.72
C ASN A 214 -31.73 -4.11 -61.96
N GLU A 215 -30.43 -4.38 -61.94
CA GLU A 215 -29.61 -4.39 -63.16
C GLU A 215 -30.01 -5.51 -64.11
N LYS A 216 -29.99 -5.19 -65.41
CA LYS A 216 -30.45 -6.05 -66.49
C LYS A 216 -29.71 -5.78 -67.79
N ASN A 217 -29.72 -6.77 -68.69
CA ASN A 217 -29.13 -6.70 -70.02
C ASN A 217 -27.63 -6.34 -70.02
N GLY A 218 -26.86 -6.92 -69.09
CA GLY A 218 -25.41 -6.73 -69.01
C GLY A 218 -24.95 -5.50 -68.22
N SER A 219 -25.86 -4.74 -67.61
CA SER A 219 -25.50 -3.65 -66.69
C SER A 219 -24.93 -4.18 -65.36
N VAL A 220 -24.20 -3.32 -64.65
CA VAL A 220 -23.56 -3.62 -63.37
C VAL A 220 -24.03 -2.66 -62.29
N GLY A 221 -24.36 -3.21 -61.12
CA GLY A 221 -24.84 -2.48 -59.95
C GLY A 221 -23.86 -2.52 -58.81
N ILE A 222 -23.72 -1.41 -58.09
CA ILE A 222 -23.02 -1.36 -56.81
C ILE A 222 -24.03 -0.94 -55.74
N TYR A 223 -24.22 -1.85 -54.79
CA TYR A 223 -25.12 -1.73 -53.65
C TYR A 223 -24.29 -1.50 -52.40
N TYR A 224 -24.54 -0.38 -51.70
CA TYR A 224 -23.80 -0.03 -50.50
C TYR A 224 -24.58 -0.42 -49.23
N PRO A 225 -23.91 -0.88 -48.15
CA PRO A 225 -24.55 -1.25 -46.89
C PRO A 225 -25.37 -0.11 -46.26
N ASN A 226 -24.87 1.12 -46.39
CA ASN A 226 -25.51 2.29 -45.82
C ASN A 226 -26.48 2.88 -46.85
N THR A 227 -27.78 2.89 -46.53
CA THR A 227 -28.83 3.45 -47.38
C THR A 227 -28.67 4.95 -47.68
N ALA A 228 -27.86 5.69 -46.90
CA ALA A 228 -27.53 7.07 -47.20
C ALA A 228 -26.60 7.20 -48.43
N ALA A 229 -25.80 6.18 -48.73
CA ALA A 229 -25.01 6.12 -49.95
C ALA A 229 -25.91 5.64 -51.09
N LYS A 230 -26.02 6.45 -52.16
CA LYS A 230 -26.80 6.07 -53.32
C LYS A 230 -26.13 4.92 -54.06
N ASN A 231 -26.89 3.86 -54.32
CA ASN A 231 -26.51 2.78 -55.22
C ASN A 231 -26.11 3.34 -56.59
N ARG A 232 -25.19 2.67 -57.27
CA ARG A 232 -24.67 3.10 -58.58
C ARG A 232 -24.92 2.02 -59.60
N THR A 233 -25.53 2.42 -60.72
CA THR A 233 -25.75 1.55 -61.86
C THR A 233 -24.91 2.00 -63.05
N PHE A 234 -24.26 1.04 -63.69
CA PHE A 234 -23.46 1.21 -64.89
C PHE A 234 -24.18 0.49 -66.04
N PRO A 235 -24.81 1.22 -66.97
CA PRO A 235 -25.51 0.61 -68.09
C PRO A 235 -24.54 -0.15 -68.99
N TYR A 236 -25.04 -1.20 -69.66
CA TYR A 236 -24.22 -1.98 -70.58
C TYR A 236 -23.65 -1.11 -71.71
N HIS A 237 -22.36 -1.24 -71.94
CA HIS A 237 -21.66 -0.60 -73.03
C HIS A 237 -20.50 -1.48 -73.50
N VAL A 238 -20.28 -1.52 -74.81
CA VAL A 238 -19.15 -2.24 -75.40
C VAL A 238 -17.95 -1.31 -75.41
N TYR A 239 -16.90 -1.68 -74.68
CA TYR A 239 -15.66 -0.92 -74.61
C TYR A 239 -14.57 -1.57 -75.45
N GLU A 240 -13.76 -0.76 -76.14
CA GLU A 240 -12.61 -1.23 -76.94
C GLU A 240 -11.57 -1.98 -76.11
N ASP A 241 -11.45 -1.67 -74.82
CA ASP A 241 -10.49 -2.27 -73.90
C ASP A 241 -11.02 -3.54 -73.18
N GLY A 242 -12.21 -4.01 -73.56
CA GLY A 242 -12.88 -5.14 -72.90
C GLY A 242 -13.40 -4.82 -71.50
N GLY A 243 -13.65 -3.54 -71.19
CA GLY A 243 -14.26 -3.10 -69.93
C GLY A 243 -13.27 -2.88 -68.78
N LYS A 244 -11.95 -2.85 -69.06
CA LYS A 244 -10.90 -2.68 -68.03
C LYS A 244 -10.98 -1.33 -67.31
N MET A 245 -11.12 -0.23 -68.06
CA MET A 245 -11.27 1.11 -67.48
C MET A 245 -12.52 1.23 -66.62
N LEU A 246 -13.60 0.52 -66.99
CA LEU A 246 -14.81 0.47 -66.20
C LEU A 246 -14.60 -0.31 -64.91
N ALA A 247 -13.97 -1.49 -64.98
CA ALA A 247 -13.62 -2.28 -63.80
C ALA A 247 -12.73 -1.47 -62.84
N ASP A 248 -11.72 -0.75 -63.33
CA ASP A 248 -10.88 0.14 -62.52
C ASP A 248 -11.67 1.24 -61.82
N ARG A 249 -12.66 1.81 -62.52
CA ARG A 249 -13.54 2.83 -61.96
C ARG A 249 -14.47 2.25 -60.89
N MET A 250 -15.02 1.06 -61.12
CA MET A 250 -15.87 0.37 -60.16
C MET A 250 -15.10 0.00 -58.89
N VAL A 251 -13.90 -0.58 -59.05
CA VAL A 251 -13.01 -0.93 -57.93
C VAL A 251 -12.68 0.31 -57.10
N ARG A 252 -12.31 1.43 -57.75
CA ARG A 252 -12.09 2.71 -57.06
C ARG A 252 -13.33 3.19 -56.30
N ASN A 253 -14.51 3.18 -56.92
CA ASN A 253 -15.74 3.62 -56.25
C ASN A 253 -16.07 2.81 -54.99
N VAL A 254 -15.77 1.51 -54.98
CA VAL A 254 -15.97 0.65 -53.80
C VAL A 254 -14.92 0.97 -52.74
N ILE A 255 -13.65 1.06 -53.13
CA ILE A 255 -12.55 1.31 -52.18
C ILE A 255 -12.66 2.70 -51.58
N ASP A 256 -13.00 3.73 -52.37
CA ASP A 256 -13.20 5.10 -51.89
C ASP A 256 -14.37 5.16 -50.89
N TYR A 257 -15.43 4.39 -51.12
CA TYR A 257 -16.54 4.27 -50.16
C TYR A 257 -16.07 3.66 -48.84
N CYS A 258 -15.26 2.60 -48.88
CA CYS A 258 -14.72 1.95 -47.68
C CYS A 258 -13.73 2.85 -46.93
N ASN A 259 -12.84 3.54 -47.66
CA ASN A 259 -11.86 4.47 -47.10
C ASN A 259 -12.51 5.72 -46.49
N ALA A 260 -13.70 6.11 -46.95
CA ALA A 260 -14.45 7.24 -46.41
C ALA A 260 -15.20 6.90 -45.11
N GLN A 261 -15.29 5.62 -44.71
CA GLN A 261 -15.92 5.24 -43.46
C GLN A 261 -15.05 5.66 -42.27
N LEU A 262 -15.68 6.20 -41.22
CA LEU A 262 -14.97 6.52 -39.99
C LEU A 262 -14.55 5.22 -39.29
N ALA A 263 -13.24 4.98 -39.21
CA ALA A 263 -12.70 3.90 -38.41
C ALA A 263 -12.81 4.24 -36.92
N ASP A 264 -13.31 3.30 -36.12
CA ASP A 264 -13.23 3.39 -34.66
C ASP A 264 -11.75 3.46 -34.26
N PRO A 265 -11.33 4.39 -33.36
CA PRO A 265 -9.93 4.56 -32.98
C PRO A 265 -9.25 3.25 -32.56
N LEU A 266 -9.94 2.34 -31.86
CA LEU A 266 -9.37 1.07 -31.42
C LEU A 266 -9.13 0.06 -32.56
N TYR A 267 -9.52 0.40 -33.79
CA TYR A 267 -9.26 -0.35 -35.01
C TYR A 267 -8.19 0.32 -35.89
N THR A 268 -7.42 1.26 -35.33
CA THR A 268 -6.29 1.91 -35.99
C THR A 268 -5.02 1.73 -35.17
N TRP A 269 -3.86 1.62 -35.83
CA TRP A 269 -2.58 1.49 -35.13
C TRP A 269 -2.32 2.67 -34.18
N GLN A 270 -2.57 3.90 -34.64
CA GLN A 270 -2.37 5.10 -33.83
C GLN A 270 -3.33 5.14 -32.65
N GLY A 271 -4.60 4.76 -32.85
CA GLY A 271 -5.57 4.76 -31.76
C GLY A 271 -5.30 3.70 -30.68
N VAL A 272 -4.87 2.49 -31.06
CA VAL A 272 -4.43 1.46 -30.09
C VAL A 272 -3.19 1.92 -29.32
N ASN A 273 -2.19 2.48 -29.99
CA ASN A 273 -1.00 3.02 -29.32
C ASN A 273 -1.33 4.18 -28.38
N ASN A 274 -2.23 5.08 -28.79
CA ASN A 274 -2.68 6.17 -27.94
C ASN A 274 -3.42 5.64 -26.70
N ALA A 275 -4.29 4.63 -26.84
CA ALA A 275 -4.97 4.00 -25.71
C ALA A 275 -3.96 3.36 -24.74
N LEU A 276 -2.97 2.63 -25.25
CA LEU A 276 -1.87 2.07 -24.46
C LEU A 276 -1.08 3.15 -23.70
N LEU A 277 -0.74 4.25 -24.37
CA LEU A 277 -0.03 5.38 -23.75
C LEU A 277 -0.87 6.04 -22.66
N LEU A 278 -2.16 6.30 -22.93
CA LEU A 278 -3.06 6.91 -21.96
C LEU A 278 -3.23 6.04 -20.71
N ASP A 279 -3.34 4.73 -20.87
CA ASP A 279 -3.47 3.83 -19.71
C ASP A 279 -2.17 3.71 -18.92
N ARG A 280 -1.00 3.71 -19.59
CA ARG A 280 0.30 3.81 -18.91
C ARG A 280 0.44 5.12 -18.14
N LEU A 281 -0.01 6.23 -18.71
CA LEU A 281 -0.01 7.53 -18.03
C LEU A 281 -0.92 7.53 -16.80
N LYS A 282 -2.15 7.02 -16.92
CA LYS A 282 -3.08 6.89 -15.79
C LYS A 282 -2.48 6.04 -14.66
N ALA A 283 -1.89 4.90 -14.97
CA ALA A 283 -1.24 4.03 -13.98
C ALA A 283 -0.13 4.78 -13.24
N ARG A 284 0.75 5.47 -13.98
CA ARG A 284 1.84 6.25 -13.38
C ARG A 284 1.35 7.44 -12.55
N THR A 285 0.27 8.11 -12.96
CA THR A 285 -0.35 9.18 -12.18
C THR A 285 -0.92 8.63 -10.87
N LEU A 286 -1.55 7.45 -10.89
CA LEU A 286 -2.07 6.81 -9.69
C LEU A 286 -0.95 6.38 -8.73
N GLU A 287 0.14 5.83 -9.25
CA GLU A 287 1.36 5.52 -8.47
C GLU A 287 1.94 6.78 -7.81
N PHE A 288 2.02 7.89 -8.56
CA PHE A 288 2.50 9.15 -8.00
C PHE A 288 1.60 9.68 -6.89
N GLN A 289 0.27 9.64 -7.07
CA GLN A 289 -0.69 10.09 -6.06
C GLN A 289 -0.64 9.22 -4.79
N THR A 290 -0.49 7.90 -4.95
CA THR A 290 -0.37 6.99 -3.81
C THR A 290 0.93 7.20 -3.04
N ALA A 291 2.06 7.33 -3.74
CA ALA A 291 3.34 7.67 -3.13
C ALA A 291 3.30 9.05 -2.43
N GLU A 292 2.64 10.05 -3.02
CA GLU A 292 2.48 11.36 -2.38
C GLU A 292 1.66 11.25 -1.08
N LEU A 293 0.56 10.48 -1.08
CA LEU A 293 -0.23 10.23 0.11
C LEU A 293 0.57 9.50 1.20
N GLU A 294 1.37 8.50 0.83
CA GLU A 294 2.25 7.79 1.76
C GLU A 294 3.33 8.72 2.35
N THR A 295 4.00 9.52 1.51
CA THR A 295 4.99 10.49 2.01
C THR A 295 4.36 11.54 2.93
N ARG A 296 3.11 11.94 2.67
CA ARG A 296 2.37 12.84 3.56
C ARG A 296 2.08 12.18 4.90
N ARG A 297 1.59 10.94 4.92
CA ARG A 297 1.36 10.17 6.15
C ARG A 297 2.65 9.97 6.95
N MET A 298 3.74 9.58 6.30
CA MET A 298 5.05 9.42 6.95
C MET A 298 5.56 10.74 7.54
N ARG A 299 5.28 11.89 6.91
CA ARG A 299 5.63 13.19 7.47
C ARG A 299 4.78 13.50 8.71
N GLU A 300 3.47 13.26 8.66
CA GLU A 300 2.58 13.43 9.80
C GLU A 300 3.01 12.57 10.99
N GLU A 301 3.28 11.28 10.77
CA GLU A 301 3.80 10.36 11.80
C GLU A 301 5.15 10.82 12.37
N ASN A 302 6.06 11.30 11.52
CA ASN A 302 7.33 11.86 11.98
C ASN A 302 7.13 13.13 12.82
N TYR A 303 6.19 14.00 12.46
CA TYR A 303 5.86 15.17 13.28
C TYR A 303 5.32 14.76 14.65
N GLU A 304 4.45 13.76 14.71
CA GLU A 304 3.92 13.23 15.98
C GLU A 304 5.04 12.60 16.85
N LEU A 305 5.95 11.84 16.24
CA LEU A 305 7.12 11.29 16.93
C LEU A 305 8.04 12.40 17.47
N LEU A 306 8.34 13.43 16.66
CA LEU A 306 9.16 14.55 17.10
C LEU A 306 8.51 15.30 18.28
N ASP A 307 7.20 15.56 18.23
CA ASP A 307 6.48 16.18 19.35
C ASP A 307 6.52 15.31 20.62
N SER A 308 6.42 13.98 20.47
CA SER A 308 6.56 13.07 21.61
C SER A 308 7.97 13.10 22.23
N VAL A 309 9.00 13.13 21.39
CA VAL A 309 10.41 13.20 21.81
C VAL A 309 10.69 14.54 22.51
N ASP A 310 10.18 15.64 21.97
CA ASP A 310 10.33 16.97 22.59
C ASP A 310 9.70 17.01 23.98
N LYS A 311 8.50 16.42 24.15
CA LYS A 311 7.84 16.29 25.46
C LYS A 311 8.68 15.46 26.44
N ASP A 312 9.22 14.33 26.00
CA ASP A 312 10.07 13.48 26.82
C ASP A 312 11.39 14.17 27.20
N LEU A 313 12.01 14.92 26.28
CA LEU A 313 13.20 15.71 26.56
C LEU A 313 12.94 16.77 27.64
N VAL A 314 11.80 17.47 27.56
CA VAL A 314 11.40 18.45 28.59
C VAL A 314 11.20 17.75 29.94
N ARG A 315 10.55 16.58 29.96
CA ARG A 315 10.33 15.80 31.18
C ARG A 315 11.65 15.34 31.80
N LEU A 316 12.54 14.77 31.00
CA LEU A 316 13.85 14.28 31.44
C LEU A 316 14.72 15.43 31.96
N ARG A 317 14.72 16.60 31.28
CA ARG A 317 15.44 17.79 31.76
C ARG A 317 14.96 18.21 33.15
N LYS A 318 13.64 18.25 33.38
CA LYS A 318 13.07 18.56 34.71
C LYS A 318 13.50 17.55 35.77
N GLN A 319 13.48 16.26 35.45
CA GLN A 319 13.93 15.22 36.37
C GLN A 319 15.42 15.34 36.71
N VAL A 320 16.27 15.62 35.72
CA VAL A 320 17.70 15.86 35.94
C VAL A 320 17.88 17.07 36.87
N GLU A 321 17.19 18.17 36.62
CA GLU A 321 17.26 19.38 37.45
C GLU A 321 16.85 19.09 38.91
N GLU A 322 15.75 18.37 39.10
CA GLU A 322 15.27 17.97 40.43
C GLU A 322 16.27 17.05 41.15
N LEU A 323 16.80 16.03 40.46
CA LEU A 323 17.82 15.13 40.99
C LEU A 323 19.14 15.84 41.30
N THR A 324 19.52 16.84 40.52
CA THR A 324 20.71 17.65 40.83
C THR A 324 20.50 18.47 42.10
N ARG A 325 19.32 19.09 42.26
CA ARG A 325 18.98 19.88 43.45
C ARG A 325 18.95 19.03 44.71
N THR A 326 18.38 17.82 44.66
CA THR A 326 18.34 16.91 45.81
C THR A 326 19.74 16.41 46.18
N ASN A 327 20.57 16.08 45.19
CA ASN A 327 21.96 15.70 45.43
C ASN A 327 22.77 16.81 46.09
N GLU A 328 22.60 18.06 45.65
CA GLU A 328 23.26 19.20 46.28
C GLU A 328 22.81 19.39 47.73
N ALA A 329 21.50 19.32 47.99
CA ALA A 329 20.97 19.41 49.36
C ALA A 329 21.55 18.34 50.29
N LEU A 330 21.57 17.07 49.84
CA LEU A 330 22.14 15.95 50.59
C LEU A 330 23.65 16.09 50.81
N LYS A 331 24.39 16.66 49.85
CA LYS A 331 25.82 16.96 50.00
C LYS A 331 26.05 18.01 51.09
N TYR A 332 25.28 19.09 51.11
CA TYR A 332 25.38 20.11 52.15
C TYR A 332 25.05 19.56 53.53
N GLU A 333 24.02 18.73 53.64
CA GLU A 333 23.64 18.06 54.88
C GLU A 333 24.77 17.16 55.41
N ASN A 334 25.32 16.30 54.54
CA ASN A 334 26.47 15.46 54.88
C ASN A 334 27.69 16.26 55.33
N GLN A 335 27.97 17.38 54.68
CA GLN A 335 29.06 18.26 55.08
C GLN A 335 28.82 18.86 56.47
N GLY A 336 27.60 19.33 56.75
CA GLY A 336 27.22 19.85 58.06
C GLY A 336 27.34 18.82 59.19
N LEU A 337 26.93 17.56 58.93
CA LEU A 337 27.09 16.46 59.87
C LEU A 337 28.56 16.15 60.16
N ARG A 338 29.42 16.10 59.12
CA ARG A 338 30.86 15.90 59.28
C ARG A 338 31.53 17.01 60.09
N SER A 339 31.15 18.27 59.87
CA SER A 339 31.67 19.40 60.64
C SER A 339 31.27 19.35 62.11
N LYS A 340 30.08 18.84 62.44
CA LYS A 340 29.66 18.62 63.84
C LYS A 340 30.49 17.52 64.50
N LEU A 341 30.76 16.43 63.80
CA LEU A 341 31.60 15.33 64.32
C LEU A 341 33.02 15.81 64.65
N ASN A 342 33.62 16.61 63.77
CA ASN A 342 34.98 17.14 63.93
C ASN A 342 35.12 18.23 64.99
N ARG A 343 34.02 18.78 65.54
CA ARG A 343 34.08 19.83 66.58
C ARG A 343 34.31 19.30 68.00
N THR A 344 34.36 17.98 68.17
CA THR A 344 34.56 17.36 69.50
C THR A 344 36.05 17.01 69.65
N ASP A 345 36.87 17.94 70.15
CA ASP A 345 38.32 17.74 70.39
C ASP A 345 38.64 16.92 71.66
N ALA A 346 37.63 16.44 72.40
CA ALA A 346 37.82 15.63 73.59
C ALA A 346 37.99 14.14 73.22
N ALA A 347 39.12 13.54 73.62
CA ALA A 347 39.32 12.10 73.50
C ALA A 347 38.34 11.36 74.44
N PRO A 348 37.58 10.36 73.96
CA PRO A 348 36.67 9.61 74.81
C PRO A 348 37.44 8.85 75.89
N ILE A 349 37.09 9.08 77.16
CA ILE A 349 37.74 8.47 78.34
C ILE A 349 37.33 7.00 78.48
N LEU A 350 36.09 6.66 78.12
CA LEU A 350 35.51 5.31 78.15
C LEU A 350 34.66 5.09 76.90
N TYR A 351 34.63 3.85 76.41
CA TYR A 351 33.71 3.43 75.35
C TYR A 351 32.42 2.88 75.96
N LEU A 352 31.28 3.14 75.32
CA LEU A 352 29.99 2.57 75.70
C LEU A 352 29.96 1.05 75.44
N GLY A 353 29.38 0.31 76.39
CA GLY A 353 29.03 -1.11 76.20
C GLY A 353 27.75 -1.29 75.39
N GLU A 354 27.19 -2.50 75.38
CA GLU A 354 25.96 -2.82 74.65
C GLU A 354 24.66 -2.35 75.34
N GLU A 355 24.74 -1.95 76.61
CA GLU A 355 23.58 -1.42 77.35
C GLU A 355 23.18 -0.02 76.84
N THR A 356 21.88 0.21 76.74
CA THR A 356 21.29 1.46 76.25
C THR A 356 20.84 2.36 77.40
N GLU A 357 20.99 3.68 77.25
CA GLU A 357 20.42 4.64 78.20
C GLU A 357 18.88 4.61 78.16
N LEU A 358 18.24 4.46 79.32
CA LEU A 358 16.79 4.55 79.48
C LEU A 358 16.31 6.01 79.47
N PHE A 359 17.17 6.95 79.88
CA PHE A 359 16.95 8.38 79.77
C PHE A 359 18.28 9.12 79.53
N PRO A 360 18.24 10.35 78.97
CA PRO A 360 19.45 11.07 78.60
C PRO A 360 20.43 11.20 79.78
N ASP A 361 21.70 10.87 79.53
CA ASP A 361 22.80 10.92 80.50
C ASP A 361 22.68 9.93 81.67
N GLU A 362 21.82 8.90 81.59
CA GLU A 362 21.66 7.90 82.67
C GLU A 362 22.96 7.16 82.99
N ILE A 363 23.59 6.53 81.98
CA ILE A 363 24.81 5.75 82.18
C ILE A 363 25.93 6.65 82.68
N LYS A 364 26.01 7.87 82.16
CA LYS A 364 26.94 8.90 82.62
C LYS A 364 26.73 9.25 84.10
N ALA A 365 25.48 9.46 84.52
CA ALA A 365 25.14 9.77 85.91
C ALA A 365 25.51 8.62 86.86
N ILE A 366 25.18 7.36 86.49
CA ILE A 366 25.52 6.18 87.30
C ILE A 366 27.04 6.05 87.51
N LEU A 367 27.83 6.27 86.47
CA LEU A 367 29.29 6.22 86.56
C LEU A 367 29.86 7.34 87.45
N LEU A 368 29.30 8.55 87.36
CA LEU A 368 29.73 9.67 88.20
C LEU A 368 29.35 9.45 89.67
N ASP A 369 28.16 8.92 89.96
CA ASP A 369 27.74 8.57 91.33
C ASP A 369 28.67 7.52 91.95
N ALA A 370 29.09 6.51 91.18
CA ALA A 370 30.05 5.51 91.65
C ALA A 370 31.44 6.12 91.95
N LEU A 371 31.90 7.05 91.11
CA LEU A 371 33.16 7.77 91.30
C LEU A 371 33.10 8.70 92.53
N GLU A 372 32.00 9.42 92.73
CA GLU A 372 31.77 10.27 93.91
C GLU A 372 31.73 9.44 95.20
N ALA A 373 31.10 8.26 95.20
CA ALA A 373 31.04 7.39 96.38
C ALA A 373 32.41 6.80 96.77
N GLU A 374 33.31 6.63 95.80
CA GLU A 374 34.68 6.13 96.02
C GLU A 374 35.65 7.23 96.46
N LEU A 375 35.40 8.50 96.10
CA LEU A 375 36.30 9.63 96.36
C LEU A 375 36.71 9.77 97.86
N PRO A 376 35.80 9.69 98.86
CA PRO A 376 36.14 9.84 100.28
C PRO A 376 37.03 8.73 100.85
N LYS A 377 37.20 7.61 100.14
CA LYS A 377 38.04 6.49 100.58
C LYS A 377 39.53 6.73 100.34
N TYR A 378 39.87 7.74 99.54
CA TYR A 378 41.26 8.08 99.21
C TYR A 378 41.69 9.33 99.98
N GLU A 379 42.92 9.31 100.53
CA GLU A 379 43.48 10.49 101.19
C GLU A 379 43.61 11.67 100.20
N GLU A 380 43.27 12.87 100.69
CA GLU A 380 43.51 14.13 99.98
C GLU A 380 45.00 14.23 99.62
N LYS A 381 45.30 14.52 98.32
CA LYS A 381 46.64 14.56 97.68
C LYS A 381 47.18 13.25 97.08
N THR A 382 46.39 12.19 97.00
CA THR A 382 46.75 11.01 96.19
C THR A 382 46.41 11.21 94.71
N ARG A 383 47.16 10.58 93.79
CA ARG A 383 46.89 10.63 92.34
C ARG A 383 45.48 10.13 92.00
N ARG A 384 44.98 9.12 92.72
CA ARG A 384 43.63 8.58 92.53
C ARG A 384 42.56 9.60 92.90
N HIS A 385 42.72 10.29 94.03
CA HIS A 385 41.82 11.37 94.41
C HIS A 385 41.77 12.46 93.33
N THR A 386 42.92 12.95 92.87
CA THR A 386 42.98 14.03 91.86
C THR A 386 42.35 13.63 90.52
N VAL A 387 42.55 12.40 90.04
CA VAL A 387 41.96 11.93 88.76
C VAL A 387 40.44 11.82 88.87
N ILE A 388 39.93 11.25 89.96
CA ILE A 388 38.50 11.08 90.17
C ILE A 388 37.82 12.44 90.31
N GLU A 389 38.41 13.36 91.08
CA GLU A 389 37.92 14.73 91.25
C GLU A 389 37.90 15.52 89.93
N ASP A 390 38.93 15.39 89.09
CA ASP A 390 39.02 16.05 87.78
C ASP A 390 37.94 15.54 86.81
N VAL A 391 37.74 14.23 86.75
CA VAL A 391 36.69 13.62 85.91
C VAL A 391 35.31 14.05 86.36
N ILE A 392 35.03 14.10 87.67
CA ILE A 392 33.75 14.57 88.19
C ILE A 392 33.53 16.06 87.83
N ARG A 393 34.56 16.89 87.96
CA ARG A 393 34.47 18.33 87.66
C ARG A 393 34.18 18.64 86.19
N GLU A 394 34.85 17.94 85.26
CA GLU A 394 34.69 18.18 83.83
C GLU A 394 33.39 17.59 83.24
N ASN A 395 32.71 16.73 84.00
CA ASN A 395 31.47 16.11 83.58
C ASN A 395 30.28 16.70 84.34
N ASP A 396 29.82 17.87 83.91
CA ASP A 396 28.59 18.50 84.44
C ASP A 396 27.37 17.61 84.13
N CYS A 397 27.00 16.75 85.08
CA CYS A 397 25.86 15.86 84.99
C CYS A 397 24.93 16.11 86.19
N LYS A 398 23.66 16.38 85.91
CA LYS A 398 22.65 16.62 86.95
C LYS A 398 22.38 15.32 87.69
N LYS A 399 22.44 15.33 89.02
CA LYS A 399 22.20 14.21 89.96
C LYS A 399 20.74 13.72 89.95
N THR A 400 20.27 13.28 88.79
CA THR A 400 18.87 12.93 88.55
C THR A 400 18.49 11.60 89.21
N ALA A 401 19.43 10.67 89.41
CA ALA A 401 19.15 9.38 90.06
C ALA A 401 18.82 9.54 91.56
N GLY A 402 19.65 10.26 92.32
CA GLY A 402 19.40 10.54 93.75
C GLY A 402 18.12 11.35 94.00
N GLU A 403 17.82 12.35 93.16
CA GLU A 403 16.57 13.11 93.21
C GLU A 403 15.35 12.23 92.91
N LYS A 404 15.44 11.33 91.93
CA LYS A 404 14.39 10.36 91.61
C LYS A 404 14.19 9.37 92.77
N ALA A 405 15.26 8.90 93.41
CA ALA A 405 15.18 8.00 94.56
C ALA A 405 14.47 8.66 95.77
N GLU A 406 14.83 9.89 96.14
CA GLU A 406 14.16 10.63 97.22
C GLU A 406 12.70 10.96 96.87
N LYS A 407 12.43 11.33 95.61
CA LYS A 407 11.06 11.53 95.12
C LYS A 407 10.24 10.23 95.23
N LEU A 408 10.80 9.08 94.89
CA LEU A 408 10.13 7.79 95.01
C LEU A 408 9.82 7.43 96.48
N LYS A 409 10.78 7.64 97.40
CA LYS A 409 10.55 7.43 98.85
C LYS A 409 9.38 8.26 99.35
N ASN A 410 9.32 9.54 98.96
CA ASN A 410 8.26 10.45 99.38
C ASN A 410 6.91 10.08 98.77
N LEU A 411 6.88 9.65 97.52
CA LEU A 411 5.64 9.22 96.82
C LEU A 411 5.00 7.98 97.45
N LEU A 412 5.81 7.01 97.91
CA LEU A 412 5.32 5.75 98.47
C LEU A 412 5.19 5.76 100.01
N LYS A 413 5.54 6.87 100.67
CA LYS A 413 5.41 7.02 102.12
C LYS A 413 3.94 7.06 102.54
N GLY A 414 3.51 6.08 103.34
CA GLY A 414 2.13 5.99 103.80
C GLY A 414 1.12 5.52 102.73
N TYR A 415 1.60 4.80 101.70
CA TYR A 415 0.80 4.24 100.62
C TYR A 415 -0.38 3.40 101.12
N LYS A 416 -1.61 3.72 100.67
CA LYS A 416 -2.87 3.02 101.00
C LYS A 416 -3.62 2.46 99.78
N SER A 417 -3.46 3.08 98.62
CA SER A 417 -4.10 2.66 97.37
C SER A 417 -3.46 3.37 96.18
N LEU A 418 -3.48 2.74 95.01
CA LEU A 418 -3.00 3.34 93.76
C LEU A 418 -3.99 4.41 93.25
N SER A 419 -3.85 5.64 93.71
CA SER A 419 -4.66 6.78 93.23
C SER A 419 -4.25 7.20 91.82
N GLY A 420 -5.16 7.82 91.06
CA GLY A 420 -4.85 8.31 89.71
C GLY A 420 -3.70 9.32 89.67
N SER A 421 -3.54 10.13 90.72
CA SER A 421 -2.41 11.06 90.87
C SER A 421 -1.07 10.33 91.04
N LEU A 422 -1.03 9.34 91.94
CA LEU A 422 0.18 8.53 92.19
C LEU A 422 0.58 7.74 90.94
N LYS A 423 -0.41 7.20 90.21
CA LYS A 423 -0.17 6.50 88.93
C LYS A 423 0.52 7.42 87.91
N ARG A 424 0.04 8.66 87.78
CA ARG A 424 0.60 9.66 86.85
C ARG A 424 2.01 10.10 87.25
N GLU A 425 2.28 10.25 88.54
CA GLU A 425 3.62 10.61 89.02
C GLU A 425 4.64 9.49 88.81
N LEU A 426 4.26 8.23 89.03
CA LEU A 426 5.09 7.08 88.70
C LEU A 426 5.34 6.97 87.19
N GLN A 427 4.33 7.20 86.35
CA GLN A 427 4.50 7.24 84.88
C GLN A 427 5.44 8.37 84.44
N ASN A 428 5.33 9.56 85.05
CA ASN A 428 6.26 10.67 84.78
C ASN A 428 7.71 10.36 85.20
N MET A 429 7.91 9.40 86.12
CA MET A 429 9.24 8.91 86.52
C MET A 429 9.74 7.75 85.64
N GLY A 430 8.98 7.34 84.62
CA GLY A 430 9.35 6.28 83.69
C GLY A 430 8.78 4.91 84.01
N PHE A 431 7.86 4.78 84.98
CA PHE A 431 7.25 3.48 85.30
C PHE A 431 6.05 3.18 84.42
N GLU A 432 6.09 2.03 83.75
CA GLU A 432 4.93 1.42 83.11
C GLU A 432 4.16 0.58 84.11
N ILE A 433 2.84 0.81 84.20
CA ILE A 433 1.99 0.20 85.22
C ILE A 433 1.00 -0.73 84.53
N THR A 434 1.16 -2.03 84.76
CA THR A 434 0.27 -3.09 84.28
C THR A 434 -0.48 -3.70 85.46
N ASP A 435 -1.79 -3.89 85.31
CA ASP A 435 -2.63 -4.44 86.38
C ASP A 435 -2.65 -5.97 86.30
N ASP A 436 -2.20 -6.63 87.36
CA ASP A 436 -2.15 -8.09 87.50
C ASP A 436 -2.97 -8.54 88.72
N GLY A 437 -4.28 -8.63 88.51
CA GLY A 437 -5.23 -9.04 89.55
C GLY A 437 -5.23 -8.11 90.77
N LYS A 438 -4.85 -8.65 91.94
CA LYS A 438 -4.78 -7.92 93.23
C LYS A 438 -3.53 -7.04 93.38
N HIS A 439 -2.55 -7.21 92.48
CA HIS A 439 -1.30 -6.46 92.46
C HIS A 439 -1.22 -5.64 91.15
N SER A 440 -0.45 -4.55 91.19
CA SER A 440 -0.07 -3.78 90.01
C SER A 440 1.43 -3.93 89.84
N LYS A 441 1.87 -4.26 88.65
CA LYS A 441 3.27 -4.46 88.28
C LYS A 441 3.83 -3.17 87.69
N LEU A 442 4.93 -2.71 88.26
CA LEU A 442 5.67 -1.53 87.84
C LEU A 442 6.92 -1.99 87.09
N THR A 443 7.07 -1.59 85.83
CA THR A 443 8.26 -1.88 85.00
C THR A 443 8.96 -0.56 84.70
N TYR A 444 10.27 -0.46 84.98
CA TYR A 444 11.02 0.77 84.74
C TYR A 444 11.40 0.90 83.26
N TYR A 445 10.94 1.96 82.59
CA TYR A 445 11.11 2.23 81.15
C TYR A 445 10.82 1.03 80.21
N GLY A 446 9.92 0.13 80.63
CA GLY A 446 9.56 -1.07 79.88
C GLY A 446 10.58 -2.22 79.93
N ASP A 447 11.70 -2.07 80.65
CA ASP A 447 12.68 -3.14 80.82
C ASP A 447 12.23 -4.15 81.89
N SER A 448 11.89 -5.35 81.45
CA SER A 448 11.43 -6.45 82.29
C SER A 448 12.46 -6.94 83.33
N ARG A 449 13.73 -6.54 83.24
CA ARG A 449 14.74 -6.83 84.27
C ARG A 449 14.51 -6.01 85.54
N TYR A 450 13.92 -4.82 85.42
CA TYR A 450 13.74 -3.86 86.51
C TYR A 450 12.24 -3.69 86.81
N MET A 451 11.72 -4.55 87.69
CA MET A 451 10.30 -4.55 88.06
C MET A 451 10.04 -4.66 89.56
N ALA A 452 8.90 -4.10 89.99
CA ALA A 452 8.39 -4.23 91.34
C ALA A 452 6.88 -4.50 91.33
N THR A 453 6.37 -5.15 92.37
CA THR A 453 4.93 -5.42 92.51
C THR A 453 4.35 -4.63 93.68
N LEU A 454 3.26 -3.91 93.41
CA LEU A 454 2.57 -3.06 94.36
C LEU A 454 1.17 -3.62 94.62
N ALA A 455 0.81 -3.90 95.88
CA ALA A 455 -0.56 -4.31 96.20
C ALA A 455 -1.54 -3.15 95.97
N LYS A 456 -2.73 -3.42 95.40
CA LYS A 456 -3.76 -2.37 95.20
C LYS A 456 -4.32 -1.82 96.51
N THR A 457 -4.30 -2.63 97.56
CA THR A 457 -4.66 -2.24 98.93
C THR A 457 -3.74 -2.99 99.91
N PRO A 458 -2.68 -2.35 100.42
CA PRO A 458 -1.78 -2.98 101.38
C PRO A 458 -2.48 -3.13 102.75
N SER A 459 -2.27 -4.25 103.42
CA SER A 459 -2.78 -4.51 104.78
C SER A 459 -1.91 -3.89 105.88
N ASP A 460 -0.67 -3.51 105.55
CA ASP A 460 0.33 -2.94 106.47
C ASP A 460 0.72 -1.51 106.05
N GLY A 461 0.75 -0.58 107.01
CA GLY A 461 1.13 0.82 106.80
C GLY A 461 2.60 1.03 106.40
N ARG A 462 3.46 0.01 106.53
CA ARG A 462 4.88 0.08 106.10
C ARG A 462 5.14 -0.49 104.71
N SER A 463 4.16 -1.12 104.06
CA SER A 463 4.36 -1.79 102.76
C SER A 463 4.90 -0.87 101.67
N GLY A 464 4.41 0.37 101.58
CA GLY A 464 4.89 1.35 100.59
C GLY A 464 6.36 1.73 100.77
N SER A 465 6.81 1.94 102.02
CA SER A 465 8.20 2.27 102.31
C SER A 465 9.17 1.13 102.02
N ASN A 466 8.74 -0.12 102.26
CA ASN A 466 9.56 -1.29 101.94
C ASN A 466 9.72 -1.48 100.42
N ILE A 467 8.63 -1.31 99.66
CA ILE A 467 8.67 -1.41 98.19
C ILE A 467 9.49 -0.25 97.60
N ALA A 468 9.39 0.96 98.15
CA ALA A 468 10.23 2.07 97.72
C ALA A 468 11.72 1.78 97.94
N ALA A 469 12.09 1.19 99.09
CA ALA A 469 13.47 0.81 99.37
C ALA A 469 13.98 -0.28 98.42
N GLU A 470 13.13 -1.25 98.08
CA GLU A 470 13.45 -2.31 97.11
C GLU A 470 13.65 -1.73 95.71
N MET A 471 12.71 -0.91 95.23
CA MET A 471 12.79 -0.26 93.92
C MET A 471 14.05 0.59 93.80
N ILE A 472 14.37 1.38 94.84
CA ILE A 472 15.61 2.16 94.88
C ILE A 472 16.81 1.25 94.71
N ARG A 473 16.95 0.23 95.55
CA ARG A 473 18.09 -0.71 95.46
C ARG A 473 18.26 -1.39 94.08
N THR A 474 17.18 -1.56 93.33
CA THR A 474 17.21 -2.29 92.05
C THR A 474 17.24 -1.40 90.80
N MET A 475 16.88 -0.12 90.92
CA MET A 475 16.63 0.78 89.77
C MET A 475 17.40 2.10 89.85
N PHE A 476 17.93 2.46 91.02
CA PHE A 476 18.69 3.68 91.30
C PHE A 476 19.96 3.34 92.09
#